data_AF-A0A1Y2IYU6-F1
#
_entry.id   AF-A0A1Y2IYU6-F1
#
_cell.length_a   1.000
_cell.length_b   1.000
_cell.length_c   1.000
_cell.angle_alpha   90.00
_cell.angle_beta   90.00
_cell.angle_gamma   90.00
#
_symmetry.space_group_name_H-M   'P 1'
#
loop_
_entity.id
_entity.type
_entity.pdbx_description
1 polymer ?
#
loop_
_entity_poly.entity_id
_entity_poly.type
_entity_poly.pdbx_seq_one_letter_code
_entity_poly.pdbx_strand_id
1 'polypeptide(L)'
;MEMGTQHVAKLEPFLLMCKAAKGAAAAKLIQDATSAPGVFVFGELIEQPNIQELAANEQHSRFYSLLQLFAYKTYADYIHHKDALPPLSDAQTVKLKQLSLVSLAQNSRILPYDELLRVLNMPTVRELEDLIIDAIYSDIVRGKLDQKQGQFEVEYTMGRDLEPGKLEELLSSLQNWASTTSAVLATLDQKLAELSTRSASAKKEKEQYDSTYQATLREVADKQKEARNANKPQNFTGRTGVTAAGLAELARERERQQQREREKAKESENQDSMDIDEPAEGSKGKARK
;
A
#
# COMPACT_ATOMS: atom_id res chain seq x y z
N MET A 1 12.55 -11.57 2.61
CA MET A 1 13.87 -10.91 2.54
C MET A 1 15.03 -11.90 2.35
N GLU A 2 14.79 -13.18 2.01
CA GLU A 2 15.86 -14.22 1.90
C GLU A 2 16.34 -14.50 0.46
N MET A 3 15.88 -13.76 -0.54
CA MET A 3 16.14 -14.10 -1.95
C MET A 3 17.53 -13.67 -2.42
N GLY A 4 17.99 -12.48 -2.03
CA GLY A 4 19.33 -12.00 -2.39
C GLY A 4 20.45 -12.83 -1.78
N THR A 5 20.23 -13.41 -0.60
CA THR A 5 21.25 -14.18 0.14
C THR A 5 21.51 -15.56 -0.46
N GLN A 6 20.53 -16.17 -1.14
CA GLN A 6 20.73 -17.49 -1.79
C GLN A 6 21.71 -17.43 -2.95
N HIS A 7 21.70 -16.34 -3.73
CA HIS A 7 22.64 -16.15 -4.84
C HIS A 7 24.07 -15.94 -4.34
N VAL A 8 24.22 -15.17 -3.24
CA VAL A 8 25.51 -14.95 -2.58
C VAL A 8 26.07 -16.26 -2.01
N ALA A 9 25.24 -17.07 -1.34
CA ALA A 9 25.65 -18.38 -0.82
C ALA A 9 26.16 -19.34 -1.90
N LYS A 10 25.56 -19.29 -3.11
CA LYS A 10 26.03 -20.07 -4.27
C LYS A 10 27.30 -19.51 -4.89
N LEU A 11 27.63 -18.24 -4.64
CA LEU A 11 28.85 -17.58 -5.11
C LEU A 11 30.05 -17.83 -4.18
N GLU A 12 29.83 -18.08 -2.89
CA GLU A 12 30.90 -18.31 -1.89
C GLU A 12 31.96 -19.35 -2.30
N PRO A 13 31.59 -20.54 -2.85
CA PRO A 13 32.59 -21.52 -3.30
C PRO A 13 33.46 -20.99 -4.44
N PHE A 14 32.87 -20.23 -5.36
CA PHE A 14 33.57 -19.62 -6.49
C PHE A 14 34.48 -18.48 -6.01
N LEU A 15 34.07 -17.70 -5.01
CA LEU A 15 34.93 -16.69 -4.40
C LEU A 15 36.13 -17.31 -3.68
N LEU A 16 35.93 -18.41 -2.97
CA LEU A 16 37.02 -19.13 -2.31
C LEU A 16 38.03 -19.67 -3.33
N MET A 17 37.54 -20.30 -4.41
CA MET A 17 38.38 -20.78 -5.50
C MET A 17 39.08 -19.62 -6.23
N CYS A 18 38.41 -18.48 -6.41
CA CYS A 18 38.98 -17.29 -7.04
C CYS A 18 40.18 -16.75 -6.27
N LYS A 19 40.21 -16.85 -4.94
CA LYS A 19 41.37 -16.41 -4.12
C LYS A 19 42.65 -17.20 -4.43
N ALA A 20 42.52 -18.48 -4.80
CA ALA A 20 43.64 -19.36 -5.10
C ALA A 20 43.93 -19.48 -6.61
N ALA A 21 42.96 -19.17 -7.47
CA ALA A 21 43.07 -19.31 -8.92
C ALA A 21 43.72 -18.07 -9.57
N LYS A 22 44.71 -18.28 -10.45
CA LYS A 22 45.36 -17.24 -11.27
C LYS A 22 45.36 -17.62 -12.74
N GLY A 23 45.30 -16.64 -13.63
CA GLY A 23 45.41 -16.85 -15.09
C GLY A 23 44.35 -17.81 -15.64
N ALA A 24 44.80 -18.89 -16.29
CA ALA A 24 43.94 -19.89 -16.91
C ALA A 24 42.92 -20.53 -15.94
N ALA A 25 43.28 -20.70 -14.66
CA ALA A 25 42.36 -21.22 -13.65
C ALA A 25 41.21 -20.23 -13.37
N ALA A 26 41.49 -18.94 -13.39
CA ALA A 26 40.48 -17.90 -13.20
C ALA A 26 39.60 -17.73 -14.46
N ALA A 27 40.16 -17.90 -15.66
CA ALA A 27 39.36 -17.96 -16.89
C ALA A 27 38.37 -19.14 -16.89
N LYS A 28 38.82 -20.32 -16.45
CA LYS A 28 37.94 -21.49 -16.28
C LYS A 28 36.89 -21.24 -15.20
N LEU A 29 37.27 -20.61 -14.09
CA LEU A 29 36.34 -20.25 -13.02
C LEU A 29 35.25 -19.27 -13.49
N ILE A 30 35.58 -18.30 -14.36
CA ILE A 30 34.58 -17.42 -14.98
C ILE A 30 33.62 -18.24 -15.84
N GLN A 31 34.13 -19.20 -16.63
CA GLN A 31 33.29 -20.07 -17.45
C GLN A 31 32.37 -20.95 -16.60
N ASP A 32 32.88 -21.50 -15.50
CA ASP A 32 32.12 -22.33 -14.56
C ASP A 32 31.08 -21.48 -13.80
N ALA A 33 31.44 -20.29 -13.32
CA ALA A 33 30.54 -19.37 -12.61
C ALA A 33 29.43 -18.80 -13.53
N THR A 34 29.77 -18.48 -14.77
CA THR A 34 28.77 -18.03 -15.75
C THR A 34 27.85 -19.17 -16.18
N SER A 35 28.31 -20.42 -16.18
CA SER A 35 27.49 -21.59 -16.49
C SER A 35 26.67 -22.11 -15.29
N ALA A 36 27.07 -21.78 -14.07
CA ALA A 36 26.42 -22.28 -12.86
C ALA A 36 24.98 -21.74 -12.70
N PRO A 37 23.98 -22.61 -12.48
CA PRO A 37 22.60 -22.20 -12.24
C PRO A 37 22.46 -21.56 -10.85
N GLY A 38 21.74 -20.44 -10.77
CA GLY A 38 21.48 -19.76 -9.49
C GLY A 38 22.52 -18.71 -9.08
N VAL A 39 23.59 -18.50 -9.85
CA VAL A 39 24.56 -17.43 -9.62
C VAL A 39 24.31 -16.30 -10.61
N PHE A 40 23.61 -15.25 -10.21
CA PHE A 40 23.22 -14.15 -11.12
C PHE A 40 23.87 -12.81 -10.76
N VAL A 41 24.68 -12.80 -9.69
CA VAL A 41 25.42 -11.65 -9.16
C VAL A 41 26.90 -11.97 -9.30
N PHE A 42 27.63 -11.08 -9.94
CA PHE A 42 29.05 -11.22 -10.28
C PHE A 42 29.90 -10.04 -9.82
N GLY A 43 29.31 -9.04 -9.16
CA GLY A 43 30.01 -7.85 -8.66
C GLY A 43 31.19 -8.19 -7.76
N GLU A 44 31.00 -9.07 -6.77
CA GLU A 44 32.07 -9.47 -5.85
C GLU A 44 33.19 -10.25 -6.56
N LEU A 45 32.86 -10.92 -7.67
CA LEU A 45 33.81 -11.65 -8.50
C LEU A 45 34.65 -10.66 -9.34
N ILE A 46 34.02 -9.63 -9.92
CA ILE A 46 34.70 -8.58 -10.70
C ILE A 46 35.64 -7.74 -9.82
N GLU A 47 35.27 -7.50 -8.56
CA GLU A 47 36.09 -6.74 -7.61
C GLU A 47 37.35 -7.48 -7.15
N GLN A 48 37.45 -8.81 -7.36
CA GLN A 48 38.64 -9.55 -6.95
C GLN A 48 39.88 -9.13 -7.78
N PRO A 49 41.03 -8.88 -7.13
CA PRO A 49 42.25 -8.47 -7.82
C PRO A 49 42.73 -9.52 -8.83
N ASN A 50 42.55 -10.80 -8.53
CA ASN A 50 42.91 -11.91 -9.43
C ASN A 50 42.16 -11.88 -10.76
N ILE A 51 40.95 -11.31 -10.79
CA ILE A 51 40.12 -11.16 -12.00
C ILE A 51 40.43 -9.85 -12.72
N GLN A 52 40.78 -8.79 -11.98
CA GLN A 52 41.27 -7.54 -12.58
C GLN A 52 42.61 -7.75 -13.29
N GLU A 53 43.50 -8.60 -12.76
CA GLU A 53 44.75 -8.99 -13.42
C GLU A 53 44.52 -9.74 -14.76
N LEU A 54 43.38 -10.42 -14.94
CA LEU A 54 43.03 -11.06 -16.21
C LEU A 54 42.69 -10.04 -17.30
N ALA A 55 42.18 -8.87 -16.91
CA ALA A 55 41.89 -7.79 -17.86
C ALA A 55 43.17 -7.27 -18.53
N ALA A 56 44.32 -7.33 -17.82
CA ALA A 56 45.62 -6.93 -18.35
C ALA A 56 46.25 -7.96 -19.30
N ASN A 57 45.77 -9.21 -19.31
CA ASN A 57 46.33 -10.29 -20.12
C ASN A 57 45.55 -10.44 -21.44
N GLU A 58 46.21 -10.24 -22.59
CA GLU A 58 45.58 -10.27 -23.93
C GLU A 58 44.83 -11.58 -24.25
N GLN A 59 45.28 -12.72 -23.70
CA GLN A 59 44.65 -14.03 -23.91
C GLN A 59 43.38 -14.25 -23.07
N HIS A 60 43.24 -13.56 -21.94
CA HIS A 60 42.15 -13.75 -20.98
C HIS A 60 41.21 -12.54 -20.86
N SER A 61 41.60 -11.41 -21.46
CA SER A 61 40.79 -10.20 -21.65
C SER A 61 39.36 -10.51 -22.14
N ARG A 62 39.21 -11.46 -23.07
CA ARG A 62 37.90 -11.88 -23.61
C ARG A 62 36.97 -12.48 -22.56
N PHE A 63 37.50 -13.22 -21.59
CA PHE A 63 36.72 -13.79 -20.47
C PHE A 63 36.35 -12.72 -19.45
N TYR A 64 37.20 -11.70 -19.27
CA TYR A 64 36.87 -10.54 -18.43
C TYR A 64 35.74 -9.71 -19.07
N SER A 65 35.82 -9.43 -20.37
CA SER A 65 34.74 -8.76 -21.10
C SER A 65 33.44 -9.56 -21.08
N LEU A 66 33.53 -10.90 -21.08
CA LEU A 66 32.37 -11.77 -20.88
C LEU A 66 31.76 -11.54 -19.50
N LEU A 67 32.55 -11.54 -18.43
CA LEU A 67 32.07 -11.31 -17.07
C LEU A 67 31.41 -9.93 -16.92
N GLN A 68 32.02 -8.88 -17.50
CA GLN A 68 31.41 -7.54 -17.56
C GLN A 68 30.09 -7.53 -18.32
N LEU A 69 29.96 -8.33 -19.37
CA LEU A 69 28.71 -8.46 -20.11
C LEU A 69 27.61 -9.08 -19.24
N PHE A 70 27.93 -10.14 -18.48
CA PHE A 70 26.98 -10.77 -17.56
C PHE A 70 26.59 -9.85 -16.40
N ALA A 71 27.51 -9.03 -15.89
CA ALA A 71 27.22 -8.09 -14.81
C ALA A 71 26.38 -6.89 -15.28
N TYR A 72 26.75 -6.25 -16.39
CA TYR A 72 26.23 -4.92 -16.72
C TYR A 72 25.42 -4.82 -18.02
N LYS A 73 25.57 -5.75 -18.96
CA LYS A 73 25.04 -5.61 -20.32
C LYS A 73 23.91 -6.59 -20.64
N THR A 74 23.33 -6.46 -21.81
CA THR A 74 22.17 -7.26 -22.26
C THR A 74 22.54 -8.24 -23.37
N TYR A 75 21.62 -9.14 -23.67
CA TYR A 75 21.76 -10.10 -24.77
C TYR A 75 21.86 -9.40 -26.14
N ALA A 76 21.19 -8.26 -26.32
CA ALA A 76 21.33 -7.45 -27.53
C ALA A 76 22.79 -7.00 -27.71
N ASP A 77 23.44 -6.55 -26.64
CA ASP A 77 24.85 -6.15 -26.67
C ASP A 77 25.78 -7.32 -27.00
N TYR A 78 25.45 -8.52 -26.54
CA TYR A 78 26.17 -9.74 -26.92
C TYR A 78 26.08 -10.00 -28.43
N ILE A 79 24.91 -9.81 -29.05
CA ILE A 79 24.76 -9.98 -30.49
C ILE A 79 25.64 -8.99 -31.26
N HIS A 80 25.72 -7.74 -30.79
CA HIS A 80 26.56 -6.71 -31.41
C HIS A 80 28.06 -6.95 -31.23
N HIS A 81 28.48 -7.62 -30.15
CA HIS A 81 29.89 -7.86 -29.82
C HIS A 81 30.33 -9.33 -29.98
N LYS A 82 29.63 -10.12 -30.80
CA LYS A 82 29.95 -11.55 -31.04
C LYS A 82 31.41 -11.79 -31.42
N ASP A 83 32.02 -10.87 -32.16
CA ASP A 83 33.41 -11.03 -32.66
C ASP A 83 34.47 -10.80 -31.58
N ALA A 84 34.13 -10.11 -30.48
CA ALA A 84 35.04 -9.79 -29.39
C ALA A 84 34.98 -10.80 -28.23
N LEU A 85 34.03 -11.73 -28.24
CA LEU A 85 33.69 -12.59 -27.12
C LEU A 85 33.92 -14.08 -27.43
N PRO A 86 34.23 -14.91 -26.41
CA PRO A 86 34.30 -16.35 -26.59
C PRO A 86 32.91 -16.93 -26.93
N PRO A 87 32.84 -18.08 -27.63
CA PRO A 87 31.57 -18.75 -27.90
C PRO A 87 30.89 -19.13 -26.58
N LEU A 88 29.65 -18.67 -26.42
CA LEU A 88 28.81 -19.00 -25.27
C LEU A 88 28.29 -20.44 -25.35
N SER A 89 28.21 -21.08 -24.18
CA SER A 89 27.42 -22.31 -23.98
C SER A 89 25.92 -22.00 -24.03
N ASP A 90 25.10 -23.02 -24.35
CA ASP A 90 23.64 -22.89 -24.34
C ASP A 90 23.12 -22.44 -22.96
N ALA A 91 23.69 -22.98 -21.88
CA ALA A 91 23.34 -22.60 -20.51
C ALA A 91 23.66 -21.12 -20.21
N GLN A 92 24.80 -20.63 -20.70
CA GLN A 92 25.20 -19.23 -20.56
C GLN A 92 24.28 -18.30 -21.38
N THR A 93 23.84 -18.76 -22.56
CA THR A 93 22.92 -18.02 -23.42
C THR A 93 21.55 -17.86 -22.76
N VAL A 94 21.00 -18.94 -22.20
CA VAL A 94 19.73 -18.88 -21.45
C VAL A 94 19.85 -17.93 -20.26
N LYS A 95 20.95 -18.03 -19.50
CA LYS A 95 21.21 -17.16 -18.35
C LYS A 95 21.31 -15.69 -18.73
N LEU A 96 21.99 -15.37 -19.83
CA LEU A 96 22.12 -14.00 -20.31
C LEU A 96 20.76 -13.44 -20.76
N LYS A 97 19.91 -14.27 -21.36
CA LYS A 97 18.52 -13.91 -21.68
C LYS A 97 17.70 -13.64 -20.40
N GLN A 98 17.83 -14.48 -19.37
CA GLN A 98 17.20 -14.25 -18.07
C GLN A 98 17.67 -12.94 -17.41
N LEU A 99 18.97 -12.63 -17.43
CA LEU A 99 19.50 -11.36 -16.90
C LEU A 99 19.06 -10.13 -17.71
N SER A 100 18.88 -10.31 -19.02
CA SER A 100 18.32 -9.26 -19.88
C SER A 100 16.86 -9.01 -19.56
N LEU A 101 16.08 -10.07 -19.30
CA LEU A 101 14.71 -9.97 -18.82
C LEU A 101 14.64 -9.19 -17.49
N VAL A 102 15.53 -9.48 -16.54
CA VAL A 102 15.61 -8.73 -15.26
C VAL A 102 15.88 -7.25 -15.49
N SER A 103 16.77 -6.93 -16.43
CA SER A 103 17.13 -5.53 -16.74
C SER A 103 15.98 -4.77 -17.37
N LEU A 104 15.19 -5.42 -18.24
CA LEU A 104 13.97 -4.84 -18.81
C LEU A 104 12.90 -4.66 -17.73
N ALA A 105 12.78 -5.64 -16.84
CA ALA A 105 11.84 -5.62 -15.73
C ALA A 105 12.18 -4.56 -14.66
N GLN A 106 13.45 -4.17 -14.53
CA GLN A 106 13.88 -3.06 -13.70
C GLN A 106 13.38 -1.70 -14.23
N ASN A 107 13.33 -1.55 -15.56
CA ASN A 107 12.90 -0.31 -16.20
C ASN A 107 11.38 -0.20 -16.33
N SER A 108 10.70 -1.33 -16.53
CA SER A 108 9.27 -1.36 -16.79
C SER A 108 8.59 -2.56 -16.11
N ARG A 109 7.49 -2.27 -15.41
CA ARG A 109 6.70 -3.29 -14.70
C ARG A 109 5.86 -4.14 -15.64
N ILE A 110 5.45 -3.58 -16.77
CA ILE A 110 4.61 -4.24 -17.78
C ILE A 110 5.46 -4.41 -19.03
N LEU A 111 5.72 -5.66 -19.39
CA LEU A 111 6.60 -6.02 -20.50
C LEU A 111 5.78 -6.65 -21.64
N PRO A 112 5.65 -5.98 -22.79
CA PRO A 112 4.97 -6.56 -23.95
C PRO A 112 5.82 -7.66 -24.60
N TYR A 113 5.17 -8.72 -25.07
CA TYR A 113 5.86 -9.87 -25.67
C TYR A 113 6.64 -9.49 -26.93
N ASP A 114 6.14 -8.55 -27.73
CA ASP A 114 6.82 -8.08 -28.94
C ASP A 114 8.20 -7.48 -28.63
N GLU A 115 8.29 -6.71 -27.54
CA GLU A 115 9.55 -6.14 -27.10
C GLU A 115 10.51 -7.21 -26.58
N LEU A 116 9.98 -8.14 -25.77
CA LEU A 116 10.77 -9.26 -25.25
C LEU A 116 11.31 -10.16 -26.35
N LEU A 117 10.49 -10.51 -27.35
CA LEU A 117 10.91 -11.32 -28.50
C LEU A 117 12.02 -10.62 -29.30
N ARG A 118 11.90 -9.30 -29.50
CA ARG A 118 12.91 -8.51 -30.22
C ARG A 118 14.24 -8.42 -29.44
N VAL A 119 14.19 -8.14 -28.15
CA VAL A 119 15.40 -7.93 -27.33
C VAL A 119 16.10 -9.25 -27.02
N LEU A 120 15.35 -10.32 -26.77
CA LEU A 120 15.90 -11.65 -26.46
C LEU A 120 16.19 -12.48 -27.71
N ASN A 121 15.82 -11.97 -28.90
CA ASN A 121 15.93 -12.63 -30.20
C ASN A 121 15.38 -14.08 -30.13
N MET A 122 14.14 -14.21 -29.66
CA MET A 122 13.45 -15.49 -29.52
C MET A 122 12.51 -15.71 -30.71
N PRO A 123 12.48 -16.91 -31.31
CA PRO A 123 11.67 -17.18 -32.49
C PRO A 123 10.18 -17.37 -32.17
N THR A 124 9.83 -17.82 -30.97
CA THR A 124 8.44 -18.14 -30.61
C THR A 124 8.06 -17.63 -29.22
N VAL A 125 6.77 -17.32 -29.05
CA VAL A 125 6.18 -16.95 -27.75
C VAL A 125 6.32 -18.09 -26.74
N ARG A 126 6.24 -19.35 -27.19
CA ARG A 126 6.33 -20.50 -26.29
C ARG A 126 7.70 -20.61 -25.63
N GLU A 127 8.77 -20.43 -26.38
CA GLU A 127 10.13 -20.43 -25.80
C GLU A 127 10.36 -19.23 -24.87
N LEU A 128 9.70 -18.09 -25.14
CA LEU A 128 9.71 -16.95 -24.23
C LEU A 128 8.99 -17.28 -22.92
N GLU A 129 7.81 -17.87 -22.99
CA GLU A 129 7.04 -18.31 -21.82
C GLU A 129 7.82 -19.34 -21.00
N ASP A 130 8.43 -20.34 -21.65
CA ASP A 130 9.26 -21.35 -20.99
C ASP A 130 10.46 -20.69 -20.26
N LEU A 131 11.11 -19.69 -20.89
CA LEU A 131 12.20 -18.95 -20.24
C LEU A 131 11.74 -18.12 -19.04
N ILE A 132 10.57 -17.48 -19.14
CA ILE A 132 9.98 -16.73 -18.03
C ILE A 132 9.62 -17.68 -16.88
N ILE A 133 9.04 -18.84 -17.21
CA ILE A 133 8.71 -19.89 -16.24
C ILE A 133 9.99 -20.36 -15.53
N ASP A 134 11.05 -20.66 -16.27
CA ASP A 134 12.35 -21.04 -15.69
C ASP A 134 12.95 -19.94 -14.80
N ALA A 135 12.78 -18.66 -15.18
CA ALA A 135 13.21 -17.53 -14.38
C ALA A 135 12.40 -17.40 -13.07
N ILE A 136 11.10 -17.73 -13.10
CA ILE A 136 10.24 -17.78 -11.91
C ILE A 136 10.63 -18.96 -11.02
N TYR A 137 10.89 -20.14 -11.58
CA TYR A 137 11.35 -21.32 -10.82
C TYR A 137 12.74 -21.10 -10.20
N SER A 138 13.58 -20.32 -10.87
CA SER A 138 14.89 -19.91 -10.36
C SER A 138 14.80 -18.72 -9.40
N ASP A 139 13.58 -18.25 -9.09
CA ASP A 139 13.27 -17.19 -8.14
C ASP A 139 13.90 -15.82 -8.50
N ILE A 140 14.24 -15.64 -9.77
CA ILE A 140 14.86 -14.43 -10.34
C ILE A 140 13.80 -13.33 -10.49
N VAL A 141 12.62 -13.72 -10.99
CA VAL A 141 11.51 -12.82 -11.29
C VAL A 141 10.24 -13.42 -10.71
N ARG A 142 9.35 -12.57 -10.19
CA ARG A 142 7.98 -12.94 -9.85
C ARG A 142 7.04 -12.06 -10.63
N GLY A 143 6.02 -12.66 -11.21
CA GLY A 143 5.08 -11.96 -12.06
C GLY A 143 3.97 -12.88 -12.55
N LYS A 144 3.08 -12.30 -13.34
CA LYS A 144 1.96 -12.99 -13.98
C LYS A 144 2.06 -12.83 -15.49
N LEU A 145 1.83 -13.92 -16.20
CA LEU A 145 1.76 -13.93 -17.65
C LEU A 145 0.31 -13.66 -18.06
N ASP A 146 0.07 -12.57 -18.81
CA ASP A 146 -1.21 -12.30 -19.46
C ASP A 146 -1.10 -12.58 -20.96
N GLN A 147 -1.44 -13.82 -21.32
CA GLN A 147 -1.42 -14.27 -22.71
C GLN A 147 -2.50 -13.59 -23.56
N LYS A 148 -3.58 -13.05 -22.98
CA LYS A 148 -4.63 -12.37 -23.74
C LYS A 148 -4.19 -11.00 -24.22
N GLN A 149 -3.47 -10.27 -23.37
CA GLN A 149 -2.91 -8.97 -23.72
C GLN A 149 -1.50 -9.05 -24.32
N GLY A 150 -0.88 -10.24 -24.32
CA GLY A 150 0.48 -10.45 -24.81
C GLY A 150 1.51 -9.72 -23.95
N GLN A 151 1.32 -9.75 -22.63
CA GLN A 151 2.11 -8.96 -21.68
C GLN A 151 2.54 -9.81 -20.48
N PHE A 152 3.70 -9.46 -19.92
CA PHE A 152 4.20 -10.00 -18.67
C PHE A 152 4.20 -8.91 -17.61
N GLU A 153 3.40 -9.10 -16.57
CA GLU A 153 3.35 -8.20 -15.43
C GLU A 153 4.33 -8.66 -14.36
N VAL A 154 5.34 -7.85 -14.11
CA VAL A 154 6.38 -8.14 -13.12
C VAL A 154 5.96 -7.59 -11.78
N GLU A 155 5.93 -8.45 -10.76
CA GLU A 155 5.70 -8.05 -9.39
C GLU A 155 7.01 -7.69 -8.68
N TYR A 156 8.03 -8.52 -8.87
CA TYR A 156 9.34 -8.41 -8.22
C TYR A 156 10.44 -8.95 -9.15
N THR A 157 11.62 -8.34 -9.07
CA THR A 157 12.84 -8.82 -9.73
C THR A 157 13.98 -8.83 -8.75
N MET A 158 14.89 -9.80 -8.90
CA MET A 158 16.19 -9.72 -8.26
C MET A 158 16.96 -8.49 -8.75
N GLY A 159 17.76 -7.89 -7.87
CA GLY A 159 18.68 -6.82 -8.25
C GLY A 159 19.87 -7.40 -9.00
N ARG A 160 20.21 -6.82 -10.16
CA ARG A 160 21.45 -7.13 -10.87
C ARG A 160 22.59 -6.24 -10.37
N ASP A 161 23.84 -6.62 -10.67
CA ASP A 161 25.03 -5.84 -10.37
C ASP A 161 24.93 -4.40 -10.89
N LEU A 162 25.37 -3.47 -10.05
CA LEU A 162 25.40 -2.04 -10.34
C LEU A 162 26.75 -1.69 -10.97
N GLU A 163 26.70 -0.99 -12.09
CA GLU A 163 27.91 -0.44 -12.71
C GLU A 163 28.53 0.63 -11.80
N PRO A 164 29.86 0.66 -11.63
CA PRO A 164 30.52 1.68 -10.83
C PRO A 164 30.19 3.08 -11.39
N GLY A 165 29.47 3.89 -10.60
CA GLY A 165 28.97 5.21 -10.97
C GLY A 165 27.44 5.36 -10.94
N LYS A 166 26.68 4.27 -11.09
CA LYS A 166 25.20 4.31 -11.03
C LYS A 166 24.64 4.39 -9.60
N LEU A 167 25.49 4.24 -8.59
CA LEU A 167 25.10 4.34 -7.19
C LEU A 167 24.59 5.75 -6.83
N GLU A 168 25.21 6.80 -7.38
CA GLU A 168 24.79 8.18 -7.13
C GLU A 168 23.43 8.47 -7.74
N GLU A 169 23.16 7.95 -8.94
CA GLU A 169 21.85 8.05 -9.60
C GLU A 169 20.76 7.34 -8.77
N LEU A 170 21.05 6.15 -8.27
CA LEU A 170 20.15 5.41 -7.39
C LEU A 170 19.86 6.18 -6.09
N LEU A 171 20.90 6.74 -5.46
CA LEU A 171 20.77 7.56 -4.26
C LEU A 171 19.89 8.79 -4.52
N SER A 172 20.11 9.48 -5.63
CA SER A 172 19.31 10.64 -6.02
C SER A 172 17.83 10.27 -6.25
N SER A 173 17.58 9.11 -6.86
CA SER A 173 16.23 8.60 -7.09
C SER A 173 15.51 8.26 -5.79
N LEU A 174 16.20 7.63 -4.84
CA LEU A 174 15.67 7.33 -3.51
C LEU A 174 15.39 8.60 -2.72
N GLN A 175 16.29 9.60 -2.80
CA GLN A 175 16.09 10.88 -2.12
C GLN A 175 14.90 11.65 -2.71
N ASN A 176 14.73 11.63 -4.03
CA ASN A 176 13.56 12.20 -4.70
C ASN A 176 12.27 11.50 -4.26
N TRP A 177 12.28 10.17 -4.15
CA TRP A 177 11.12 9.42 -3.66
C TRP A 177 10.79 9.74 -2.19
N ALA A 178 11.80 9.81 -1.32
CA ALA A 178 11.63 10.20 0.07
C ALA A 178 11.11 11.65 0.22
N SER A 179 11.62 12.58 -0.60
CA SER A 179 11.14 13.96 -0.64
C SER A 179 9.68 14.03 -1.14
N THR A 180 9.36 13.31 -2.20
CA THR A 180 8.00 13.26 -2.77
C THR A 180 7.00 12.69 -1.77
N THR A 181 7.33 11.57 -1.10
CA THR A 181 6.46 10.96 -0.09
C THR A 181 6.28 11.88 1.12
N SER A 182 7.34 12.56 1.56
CA SER A 182 7.26 13.57 2.64
C SER A 182 6.40 14.77 2.25
N ALA A 183 6.50 15.24 1.00
CA ALA A 183 5.66 16.32 0.48
C ALA A 183 4.18 15.92 0.42
N VAL A 184 3.88 14.69 -0.05
CA VAL A 184 2.51 14.17 -0.05
C VAL A 184 1.95 14.08 1.37
N LEU A 185 2.72 13.58 2.34
CA LEU A 185 2.30 13.54 3.74
C LEU A 185 2.03 14.95 4.29
N ALA A 186 2.91 15.91 4.02
CA ALA A 186 2.72 17.30 4.44
C ALA A 186 1.46 17.93 3.82
N THR A 187 1.16 17.64 2.54
CA THR A 187 -0.08 18.12 1.91
C THR A 187 -1.32 17.48 2.50
N LEU A 188 -1.26 16.20 2.89
CA LEU A 188 -2.36 15.52 3.59
C LEU A 188 -2.61 16.12 4.98
N ASP A 189 -1.55 16.40 5.73
CA ASP A 189 -1.63 17.04 7.04
C ASP A 189 -2.23 18.46 6.92
N GLN A 190 -1.81 19.23 5.91
CA GLN A 190 -2.39 20.53 5.64
C GLN A 190 -3.88 20.43 5.30
N LYS A 191 -4.28 19.46 4.45
CA LYS A 191 -5.69 19.24 4.13
C LYS A 191 -6.51 18.82 5.35
N LEU A 192 -5.93 18.04 6.26
CA LEU A 192 -6.56 17.66 7.52
C LEU A 192 -6.76 18.89 8.43
N ALA A 193 -5.77 19.79 8.50
CA ALA A 193 -5.87 21.05 9.25
C ALA A 193 -6.90 22.03 8.64
N GLU A 194 -6.96 22.13 7.31
CA GLU A 194 -7.99 22.91 6.60
C GLU A 194 -9.40 22.35 6.87
N LEU A 195 -9.57 21.03 6.87
CA LEU A 195 -10.86 20.40 7.18
C LEU A 195 -11.26 20.55 8.65
N SER A 196 -10.30 20.48 9.59
CA SER A 196 -10.59 20.67 11.01
C SER A 196 -10.97 22.12 11.32
N THR A 197 -10.27 23.10 10.73
CA THR A 197 -10.61 24.53 10.87
C THR A 197 -11.92 24.87 10.17
N ARG A 198 -12.18 24.30 8.98
CA ARG A 198 -13.46 24.45 8.27
C ARG A 198 -14.63 23.83 9.04
N SER A 199 -14.46 22.65 9.63
CA SER A 199 -15.51 22.03 10.44
C SER A 199 -15.76 22.80 11.75
N ALA A 200 -14.72 23.32 12.39
CA ALA A 200 -14.84 24.15 13.58
C ALA A 200 -15.51 25.51 13.28
N SER A 201 -15.16 26.16 12.16
CA SER A 201 -15.81 27.41 11.73
C SER A 201 -17.27 27.18 11.30
N ALA A 202 -17.55 26.13 10.54
CA ALA A 202 -18.92 25.76 10.16
C ALA A 202 -19.78 25.45 11.40
N LYS A 203 -19.21 24.80 12.42
CA LYS A 203 -19.90 24.57 13.70
C LYS A 203 -20.19 25.90 14.42
N LYS A 204 -19.22 26.81 14.49
CA LYS A 204 -19.42 28.15 15.07
C LYS A 204 -20.45 28.99 14.31
N GLU A 205 -20.42 29.00 12.98
CA GLU A 205 -21.41 29.69 12.15
C GLU A 205 -22.81 29.12 12.38
N LYS A 206 -22.95 27.79 12.48
CA LYS A 206 -24.22 27.15 12.80
C LYS A 206 -24.73 27.53 14.19
N GLU A 207 -23.86 27.53 15.21
CA GLU A 207 -24.21 27.95 16.57
C GLU A 207 -24.62 29.43 16.63
N GLN A 208 -23.93 30.32 15.92
CA GLN A 208 -24.28 31.73 15.81
C GLN A 208 -25.60 31.94 15.06
N TYR A 209 -25.83 31.19 13.98
CA TYR A 209 -27.08 31.19 13.25
C TYR A 209 -28.24 30.72 14.12
N ASP A 210 -28.08 29.61 14.85
CA ASP A 210 -29.10 29.08 15.75
C ASP A 210 -29.39 30.06 16.90
N SER A 211 -28.37 30.74 17.43
CA SER A 211 -28.52 31.75 18.48
C SER A 211 -29.29 32.99 18.01
N THR A 212 -28.94 33.52 16.83
CA THR A 212 -29.66 34.66 16.23
C THR A 212 -31.09 34.29 15.83
N TYR A 213 -31.29 33.08 15.30
CA TYR A 213 -32.62 32.55 15.01
C TYR A 213 -33.49 32.45 16.26
N GLN A 214 -32.94 31.95 17.38
CA GLN A 214 -33.67 31.92 18.65
C GLN A 214 -33.97 33.31 19.22
N ALA A 215 -33.03 34.25 19.12
CA ALA A 215 -33.22 35.63 19.57
C ALA A 215 -34.34 36.33 18.77
N THR A 216 -34.33 36.20 17.44
CA THR A 216 -35.38 36.75 16.57
C THR A 216 -36.74 36.10 16.83
N LEU A 217 -36.81 34.78 17.06
CA LEU A 217 -38.03 34.10 17.49
C LEU A 217 -38.59 34.67 18.80
N ARG A 218 -37.73 34.93 19.80
CA ARG A 218 -38.14 35.54 21.07
C ARG A 218 -38.65 36.96 20.87
N GLU A 219 -37.95 37.79 20.09
CA GLU A 219 -38.41 39.14 19.77
C GLU A 219 -39.77 39.14 19.06
N VAL A 220 -39.98 38.24 18.11
CA VAL A 220 -41.28 38.11 17.42
C VAL A 220 -42.37 37.67 18.39
N ALA A 221 -42.08 36.72 19.28
CA ALA A 221 -43.04 36.27 20.30
C ALA A 221 -43.39 37.38 21.31
N ASP A 222 -42.42 38.19 21.72
CA ASP A 222 -42.65 39.30 22.64
C ASP A 222 -43.38 40.46 21.95
N LYS A 223 -43.04 40.79 20.69
CA LYS A 223 -43.83 41.73 19.87
C LYS A 223 -45.28 41.25 19.67
N GLN A 224 -45.50 39.94 19.50
CA GLN A 224 -46.86 39.38 19.43
C GLN A 224 -47.61 39.47 20.76
N LYS A 225 -46.93 39.30 21.90
CA LYS A 225 -47.52 39.51 23.24
C LYS A 225 -47.84 40.98 23.50
N GLU A 226 -46.96 41.89 23.11
CA GLU A 226 -47.16 43.34 23.21
C GLU A 226 -48.33 43.79 22.32
N ALA A 227 -48.41 43.31 21.08
CA ALA A 227 -49.55 43.55 20.20
C ALA A 227 -50.86 42.99 20.79
N ARG A 228 -50.82 41.84 21.46
CA ARG A 228 -51.96 41.28 22.20
C ARG A 228 -52.34 42.11 23.44
N ASN A 229 -51.37 42.68 24.16
CA ASN A 229 -51.62 43.53 25.32
C ASN A 229 -52.08 44.94 24.95
N ALA A 230 -51.60 45.50 23.83
CA ALA A 230 -52.04 46.80 23.31
C ALA A 230 -53.47 46.76 22.74
N ASN A 231 -53.92 45.60 22.26
CA ASN A 231 -55.30 45.39 21.79
C ASN A 231 -56.28 45.01 22.91
N LYS A 232 -55.89 45.15 24.18
CA LYS A 232 -56.75 44.89 25.33
C LYS A 232 -57.50 46.19 25.69
N PRO A 233 -58.84 46.23 25.67
CA PRO A 233 -59.57 47.46 25.98
C PRO A 233 -59.33 47.86 27.45
N GLN A 234 -59.09 49.16 27.69
CA GLN A 234 -59.09 49.74 29.03
C GLN A 234 -60.49 49.54 29.62
N ASN A 235 -60.62 48.62 30.58
CA ASN A 235 -61.82 48.52 31.39
C ASN A 235 -61.55 49.10 32.78
N PHE A 236 -62.43 50.03 33.14
CA PHE A 236 -62.49 50.75 34.39
C PHE A 236 -62.75 49.82 35.59
N THR A 237 -62.38 50.32 36.76
CA THR A 237 -62.24 49.66 38.07
C THR A 237 -63.42 48.82 38.54
N GLY A 238 -63.14 47.63 39.07
CA GLY A 238 -64.09 46.84 39.84
C GLY A 238 -63.40 45.70 40.56
N ARG A 239 -63.14 45.89 41.86
CA ARG A 239 -62.58 44.87 42.76
C ARG A 239 -63.63 43.77 42.95
N THR A 240 -63.63 42.75 42.10
CA THR A 240 -64.37 41.50 42.33
C THR A 240 -63.36 40.39 42.57
N GLY A 241 -63.22 40.02 43.84
CA GLY A 241 -62.54 38.79 44.21
C GLY A 241 -63.17 37.61 43.46
N VAL A 242 -62.34 36.63 43.16
CA VAL A 242 -62.73 35.36 42.54
C VAL A 242 -63.99 34.83 43.24
N THR A 243 -65.10 34.75 42.51
CA THR A 243 -66.35 34.20 43.05
C THR A 243 -66.09 32.80 43.59
N ALA A 244 -66.64 32.47 44.77
CA ALA A 244 -66.41 31.18 45.46
C ALA A 244 -66.64 29.94 44.56
N ALA A 245 -67.49 30.06 43.53
CA ALA A 245 -67.70 29.03 42.52
C ALA A 245 -66.46 28.75 41.64
N GLY A 246 -65.68 29.77 41.27
CA GLY A 246 -64.49 29.62 40.43
C GLY A 246 -63.30 29.00 41.17
N LEU A 247 -63.16 29.28 42.48
CA LEU A 247 -62.20 28.59 43.35
C LEU A 247 -62.58 27.10 43.55
N ALA A 248 -63.89 26.81 43.67
CA ALA A 248 -64.37 25.43 43.79
C ALA A 248 -64.19 24.62 42.49
N GLU A 249 -64.34 25.24 41.33
CA GLU A 249 -64.14 24.58 40.03
C GLU A 249 -62.66 24.25 39.79
N LEU A 250 -61.76 25.18 40.12
CA LEU A 250 -60.31 24.98 40.01
C LEU A 250 -59.78 23.94 41.01
N ALA A 251 -60.40 23.84 42.19
CA ALA A 251 -60.13 22.77 43.16
C ALA A 251 -60.56 21.40 42.63
N ARG A 252 -61.76 21.29 42.03
CA ARG A 252 -62.26 20.04 41.42
C ARG A 252 -61.46 19.63 40.19
N GLU A 253 -60.89 20.58 39.47
CA GLU A 253 -60.06 20.29 38.29
C GLU A 253 -58.65 19.82 38.70
N ARG A 254 -58.09 20.39 39.78
CA ARG A 254 -56.86 19.89 40.41
C ARG A 254 -57.02 18.49 41.00
N GLU A 255 -58.14 18.20 41.66
CA GLU A 255 -58.44 16.84 42.15
C GLU A 255 -58.53 15.84 41.00
N ARG A 256 -59.17 16.22 39.89
CA ARG A 256 -59.24 15.37 38.69
C ARG A 256 -57.89 15.14 38.03
N GLN A 257 -56.99 16.13 38.03
CA GLN A 257 -55.62 15.95 37.53
C GLN A 257 -54.80 15.05 38.45
N GLN A 258 -54.88 15.24 39.77
CA GLN A 258 -54.19 14.37 40.74
C GLN A 258 -54.72 12.93 40.70
N GLN A 259 -56.01 12.71 40.44
CA GLN A 259 -56.56 11.37 40.25
C GLN A 259 -55.98 10.69 39.00
N ARG A 260 -55.89 11.41 37.88
CA ARG A 260 -55.26 10.88 36.65
C ARG A 260 -53.77 10.59 36.82
N GLU A 261 -53.05 11.42 37.58
CA GLU A 261 -51.64 11.14 37.90
C GLU A 261 -51.50 9.94 38.84
N ARG A 262 -52.39 9.76 39.82
CA ARG A 262 -52.42 8.57 40.68
C ARG A 262 -52.80 7.29 39.93
N GLU A 263 -53.71 7.36 38.96
CA GLU A 263 -54.05 6.22 38.10
C GLU A 263 -52.87 5.84 37.21
N LYS A 264 -52.19 6.83 36.60
CA LYS A 264 -50.96 6.58 35.84
C LYS A 264 -49.82 6.02 36.68
N ALA A 265 -49.66 6.49 37.91
CA ALA A 265 -48.64 5.97 38.83
C ALA A 265 -48.93 4.51 39.25
N LYS A 266 -50.20 4.14 39.43
CA LYS A 266 -50.61 2.75 39.70
C LYS A 266 -50.47 1.84 38.48
N GLU A 267 -50.72 2.36 37.27
CA GLU A 267 -50.44 1.62 36.03
C GLU A 267 -48.94 1.37 35.85
N SER A 268 -48.08 2.34 36.18
CA SER A 268 -46.62 2.14 36.13
C SER A 268 -46.11 1.17 37.21
N GLU A 269 -46.64 1.21 38.44
CA GLU A 269 -46.27 0.24 39.49
C GLU A 269 -46.68 -1.21 39.17
N ASN A 270 -47.80 -1.41 38.46
CA ASN A 270 -48.22 -2.75 38.00
C ASN A 270 -47.41 -3.25 36.78
N GLN A 271 -46.84 -2.36 35.96
CA GLN A 271 -45.97 -2.76 34.85
C GLN A 271 -44.57 -3.18 35.29
N ASP A 272 -44.02 -2.58 36.35
CA ASP A 272 -42.70 -2.94 36.91
C ASP A 272 -42.75 -4.24 37.77
N SER A 273 -43.93 -4.83 37.99
CA SER A 273 -44.10 -6.08 38.76
C SER A 273 -44.02 -7.37 37.91
N MET A 274 -43.80 -7.28 36.58
CA MET A 274 -43.83 -8.46 35.69
C MET A 274 -42.55 -8.72 34.88
N ASP A 275 -41.38 -8.32 35.41
CA ASP A 275 -40.08 -8.76 34.87
C ASP A 275 -39.26 -9.48 35.96
N ILE A 276 -39.66 -10.71 36.30
CA ILE A 276 -38.78 -11.70 36.91
C ILE A 276 -39.02 -13.03 36.17
N ASP A 277 -38.15 -13.35 35.20
CA ASP A 277 -37.94 -14.72 34.75
C ASP A 277 -36.44 -15.03 34.72
N GLU A 278 -36.12 -16.19 35.30
CA GLU A 278 -34.81 -16.76 35.65
C GLU A 278 -33.84 -16.96 34.46
N PRO A 279 -32.51 -16.99 34.70
CA PRO A 279 -31.55 -17.42 33.69
C PRO A 279 -31.52 -18.96 33.57
N ALA A 280 -31.60 -19.44 32.33
CA ALA A 280 -31.53 -20.87 31.99
C ALA A 280 -30.10 -21.44 32.15
N GLU A 281 -29.94 -22.41 33.07
CA GLU A 281 -28.83 -23.36 33.08
C GLU A 281 -29.24 -24.71 32.45
N GLY A 282 -28.36 -25.24 31.59
CA GLY A 282 -28.12 -26.69 31.54
C GLY A 282 -28.65 -27.47 30.33
N SER A 283 -27.93 -27.44 29.21
CA SER A 283 -27.97 -28.54 28.23
C SER A 283 -26.64 -29.30 28.25
N LYS A 284 -26.58 -30.36 29.07
CA LYS A 284 -25.54 -31.40 29.02
C LYS A 284 -25.86 -32.34 27.86
N GLY A 285 -25.01 -32.32 26.83
CA GLY A 285 -24.99 -33.32 25.79
C GLY A 285 -24.71 -34.72 26.35
N LYS A 286 -25.63 -35.65 26.13
CA LYS A 286 -25.42 -37.10 26.32
C LYS A 286 -25.19 -37.75 24.97
N ALA A 287 -24.06 -38.44 24.88
CA ALA A 287 -23.71 -39.40 23.86
C ALA A 287 -24.79 -40.48 23.69
N ARG A 288 -24.95 -40.98 22.46
CA ARG A 288 -25.25 -42.40 22.20
C ARG A 288 -24.99 -42.79 20.73
N LYS A 289 -24.11 -43.79 20.61
CA LYS A 289 -23.91 -44.80 19.55
C LYS A 289 -23.55 -44.33 18.15
#